data_AF-A0A2N2EX21-F1
#
_entry.id   AF-A0A2N2EX21-F1
#
_cell.length_a   1.000
_cell.length_b   1.000
_cell.length_c   1.000
_cell.angle_alpha   90.00
_cell.angle_beta   90.00
_cell.angle_gamma   90.00
#
_symmetry.space_group_name_H-M   'P 1'
#
loop_
_entity.id
_entity.type
_entity.pdbx_description
1 polymer ?
#
loop_
_entity_poly.entity_id
_entity_poly.type
_entity_poly.pdbx_seq_one_letter_code
_entity_poly.pdbx_strand_id
1 'polypeptide(L)'
;MLKIFLIISSLSVFPFFSDSFWGAKYFLTLLLLPFLFFRKGDCLRAQRGGCPLFPLRCLSPAEAGFLIAAASIFIESYNFFQLFRFLAPFCLYLYVSRGKEEGFVKIAVMLTGLVSLLALLQQFAKYNPFNAPIPYVTFGNPMYMGAWLAAMLPFSADALLAKKWDRHLVALGASPQALFAFSAGFAALLLTRSQSAYMGFAAAMAYLLFKRTKKSKALIILTAGAAVSAIVYFSFFKTGDSGYSISSLRRMNYYRTSIEMIKDNPLKGVGAGNYRGNYARYRLKAGLPYHLSPQWAHCDAVHFMCELGIFRALLLFLFLISIMIKKIPPESVPYKAGILALVFTSFSAFPFQRISTIYLFFIFAGLIMREDNSGEAKYVFARKAVSAVIASAALIYALLFASSQINWKKGEKLLESGHPREAAAAFEKAAPVIPSDYRIWLDIGRAKYRSGNIGGSLSAYRRCLSLYYDLDICYNLSIAFKAGGNDIMAEKFMKDFERLKAR
;
A
#
# COMPACT_ATOMS: atom_id res chain seq x y z
N MET A 1 -24.59 -7.39 4.55
CA MET A 1 -24.11 -6.35 3.61
C MET A 1 -22.62 -6.10 3.68
N LEU A 2 -21.98 -5.98 4.85
CA LEU A 2 -20.56 -5.59 4.93
C LEU A 2 -19.54 -6.62 4.42
N LYS A 3 -19.76 -7.93 4.64
CA LYS A 3 -18.95 -8.97 3.98
C LYS A 3 -19.11 -8.91 2.45
N ILE A 4 -20.34 -8.64 1.97
CA ILE A 4 -20.65 -8.37 0.55
C ILE A 4 -20.00 -7.06 0.08
N PHE A 5 -19.87 -6.03 0.92
CA PHE A 5 -19.19 -4.77 0.60
C PHE A 5 -17.66 -4.92 0.62
N LEU A 6 -17.11 -5.76 1.50
CA LEU A 6 -15.70 -6.19 1.48
C LEU A 6 -15.39 -7.01 0.23
N ILE A 7 -16.32 -7.91 -0.13
CA ILE A 7 -16.38 -8.69 -1.36
C ILE A 7 -16.53 -7.80 -2.60
N ILE A 8 -17.37 -6.77 -2.59
CA ILE A 8 -17.56 -5.80 -3.69
C ILE A 8 -16.38 -4.81 -3.74
N SER A 9 -15.76 -4.48 -2.60
CA SER A 9 -14.53 -3.68 -2.55
C SER A 9 -13.29 -4.48 -2.97
N SER A 10 -13.37 -5.82 -2.93
CA SER A 10 -12.35 -6.76 -3.40
C SER A 10 -12.64 -7.35 -4.79
N LEU A 11 -13.88 -7.23 -5.28
CA LEU A 11 -14.33 -7.53 -6.64
C LEU A 11 -14.33 -6.25 -7.49
N SER A 12 -13.44 -6.19 -8.46
CA SER A 12 -13.62 -5.40 -9.69
C SER A 12 -13.57 -3.86 -9.61
N VAL A 13 -13.29 -3.21 -8.48
CA VAL A 13 -13.19 -1.72 -8.42
C VAL A 13 -11.79 -1.14 -8.69
N PHE A 14 -10.74 -1.94 -8.87
CA PHE A 14 -9.41 -1.39 -9.17
C PHE A 14 -8.65 -2.17 -10.24
N PRO A 15 -8.82 -1.82 -11.51
CA PRO A 15 -7.75 -2.03 -12.46
C PRO A 15 -6.67 -0.95 -12.26
N PHE A 16 -5.44 -1.31 -12.59
CA PHE A 16 -4.27 -0.47 -12.84
C PHE A 16 -3.48 0.08 -11.64
N PHE A 17 -2.15 -0.17 -11.62
CA PHE A 17 -1.10 0.83 -11.35
C PHE A 17 0.34 0.30 -11.25
N SER A 18 1.24 1.11 -11.80
CA SER A 18 2.68 0.96 -11.94
C SER A 18 3.49 1.27 -10.68
N ASP A 19 4.19 0.26 -10.17
CA ASP A 19 5.33 0.22 -9.23
C ASP A 19 5.04 -0.24 -7.80
N SER A 20 5.62 -1.41 -7.47
CA SER A 20 5.45 -2.22 -6.23
C SER A 20 4.06 -2.80 -6.01
N PHE A 21 3.13 -2.46 -6.90
CA PHE A 21 1.70 -2.58 -6.67
C PHE A 21 1.03 -3.74 -7.45
N TRP A 22 1.78 -4.27 -8.39
CA TRP A 22 1.39 -5.23 -9.41
C TRP A 22 0.89 -6.59 -8.88
N GLY A 23 1.50 -7.16 -7.81
CA GLY A 23 1.01 -8.39 -7.15
C GLY A 23 0.27 -8.18 -5.82
N ALA A 24 0.24 -6.93 -5.36
CA ALA A 24 -0.07 -6.58 -3.98
C ALA A 24 -1.57 -6.57 -3.65
N LYS A 25 -2.42 -5.98 -4.50
CA LYS A 25 -3.87 -5.96 -4.25
C LYS A 25 -4.50 -7.35 -4.30
N TYR A 26 -3.96 -8.27 -5.09
CA TYR A 26 -4.40 -9.67 -5.14
C TYR A 26 -3.91 -10.46 -3.94
N PHE A 27 -2.70 -10.18 -3.45
CA PHE A 27 -2.24 -10.62 -2.14
C PHE A 27 -3.27 -10.25 -1.07
N LEU A 28 -3.74 -8.99 -1.02
CA LEU A 28 -4.78 -8.56 -0.09
C LEU A 28 -6.12 -9.28 -0.25
N THR A 29 -6.60 -9.48 -1.49
CA THR A 29 -7.81 -10.24 -1.74
C THR A 29 -7.67 -11.69 -1.30
N LEU A 30 -6.52 -12.33 -1.57
CA LEU A 30 -6.17 -13.69 -1.13
C LEU A 30 -6.00 -13.77 0.40
N LEU A 31 -5.42 -12.74 1.03
CA LEU A 31 -5.32 -12.57 2.49
C LEU A 31 -6.67 -12.33 3.17
N LEU A 32 -7.70 -11.91 2.44
CA LEU A 32 -9.03 -11.71 3.02
C LEU A 32 -9.89 -12.96 2.91
N LEU A 33 -9.49 -13.95 2.12
CA LEU A 33 -10.26 -15.17 1.90
C LEU A 33 -10.51 -15.97 3.17
N PRO A 34 -9.53 -16.24 4.05
CA PRO A 34 -9.79 -17.01 5.26
C PRO A 34 -10.76 -16.34 6.22
N PHE A 35 -10.77 -15.01 6.28
CA PHE A 35 -11.75 -14.26 7.08
C PHE A 35 -13.18 -14.38 6.53
N LEU A 36 -13.33 -14.74 5.25
CA LEU A 36 -14.62 -15.03 4.62
C LEU A 36 -15.03 -16.50 4.76
N PHE A 37 -14.06 -17.43 4.84
CA PHE A 37 -14.31 -18.88 4.84
C PHE A 37 -14.36 -19.54 6.21
N PHE A 38 -13.54 -19.12 7.17
CA PHE A 38 -13.36 -19.87 8.42
C PHE A 38 -14.20 -19.32 9.56
N ARG A 39 -15.01 -20.19 10.17
CA ARG A 39 -15.65 -19.93 11.46
C ARG A 39 -14.67 -20.17 12.61
N LYS A 40 -14.92 -19.53 13.76
CA LYS A 40 -14.29 -19.82 15.07
C LYS A 40 -14.24 -21.33 15.40
N GLY A 41 -15.15 -22.13 14.81
CA GLY A 41 -15.29 -23.58 15.05
C GLY A 41 -14.65 -24.52 14.02
N ASP A 42 -14.25 -24.06 12.83
CA ASP A 42 -13.68 -24.97 11.80
C ASP A 42 -12.26 -25.44 12.17
N CYS A 43 -11.54 -24.66 13.01
CA CYS A 43 -10.20 -24.98 13.50
C CYS A 43 -10.16 -25.89 14.74
N LEU A 44 -11.28 -26.14 15.42
CA LEU A 44 -11.31 -27.09 16.55
C LEU A 44 -10.98 -28.52 16.10
N ARG A 45 -11.22 -28.87 14.82
CA ARG A 45 -10.77 -30.15 14.23
C ARG A 45 -9.25 -30.22 14.03
N ALA A 46 -8.57 -29.09 13.82
CA ALA A 46 -7.13 -29.03 13.62
C ALA A 46 -6.32 -29.02 14.93
N GLN A 47 -6.95 -28.68 16.07
CA GLN A 47 -6.30 -28.69 17.39
C GLN A 47 -5.94 -30.09 17.91
N ARG A 48 -6.44 -31.18 17.31
CA ARG A 48 -6.07 -32.55 17.70
C ARG A 48 -4.63 -32.93 17.32
N GLY A 49 -3.92 -32.12 16.53
CA GLY A 49 -2.51 -32.32 16.22
C GLY A 49 -1.62 -31.31 16.94
N GLY A 50 -1.12 -31.66 18.12
CA GLY A 50 -0.21 -30.83 18.91
C GLY A 50 1.12 -30.61 18.20
N CYS A 51 1.41 -29.37 17.78
CA CYS A 51 2.78 -28.91 17.59
C CYS A 51 2.86 -27.38 17.69
N PRO A 52 3.53 -26.82 18.71
CA PRO A 52 3.63 -25.40 18.91
C PRO A 52 5.00 -24.84 18.49
N LEU A 53 5.62 -25.30 17.39
CA LEU A 53 6.81 -24.61 16.84
C LEU A 53 6.88 -24.81 15.31
N PHE A 54 7.07 -23.70 14.60
CA PHE A 54 7.15 -23.52 13.13
C PHE A 54 5.85 -23.64 12.30
N PRO A 55 5.41 -22.55 11.60
CA PRO A 55 4.11 -22.47 10.92
C PRO A 55 4.04 -23.14 9.53
N LEU A 56 5.18 -23.61 8.98
CA LEU A 56 5.29 -24.04 7.58
C LEU A 56 4.79 -25.47 7.30
N ARG A 57 4.68 -26.35 8.31
CA ARG A 57 4.36 -27.78 8.09
C ARG A 57 2.90 -28.08 7.71
N CYS A 58 2.00 -27.10 7.78
CA CYS A 58 0.57 -27.28 7.46
C CYS A 58 0.03 -26.13 6.62
N LEU A 59 0.66 -25.78 5.51
CA LEU A 59 0.07 -24.84 4.54
C LEU A 59 -1.04 -25.56 3.77
N SER A 60 -2.22 -24.95 3.65
CA SER A 60 -3.22 -25.46 2.70
C SER A 60 -2.65 -25.40 1.26
N PRO A 61 -3.13 -26.22 0.31
CA PRO A 61 -2.68 -26.15 -1.09
C PRO A 61 -2.76 -24.74 -1.68
N ALA A 62 -3.75 -23.95 -1.27
CA ALA A 62 -3.90 -22.56 -1.65
C ALA A 62 -2.84 -21.64 -1.02
N GLU A 63 -2.52 -21.83 0.26
CA GLU A 63 -1.46 -21.08 0.97
C GLU A 63 -0.06 -21.43 0.43
N ALA A 64 0.17 -22.69 0.08
CA ALA A 64 1.42 -23.18 -0.50
C ALA A 64 1.61 -22.68 -1.95
N GLY A 65 0.58 -22.83 -2.78
CA GLY A 65 0.58 -22.28 -4.15
C GLY A 65 0.75 -20.76 -4.16
N PHE A 66 0.16 -20.06 -3.19
CA PHE A 66 0.35 -18.63 -2.99
C PHE A 66 1.80 -18.27 -2.63
N LEU A 67 2.43 -18.98 -1.68
CA LEU A 67 3.84 -18.74 -1.32
C LEU A 67 4.80 -19.00 -2.48
N ILE A 68 4.53 -20.04 -3.27
CA ILE A 68 5.33 -20.38 -4.46
C ILE A 68 5.16 -19.30 -5.55
N ALA A 69 3.93 -18.83 -5.79
CA ALA A 69 3.66 -17.75 -6.74
C ALA A 69 4.30 -16.41 -6.28
N ALA A 70 4.20 -16.08 -4.99
CA ALA A 70 4.86 -14.90 -4.44
C ALA A 70 6.39 -15.03 -4.55
N ALA A 71 6.96 -16.15 -4.13
CA ALA A 71 8.41 -16.39 -4.20
C ALA A 71 8.93 -16.32 -5.63
N SER A 72 8.25 -16.93 -6.61
CA SER A 72 8.67 -16.89 -8.03
C SER A 72 8.68 -15.47 -8.60
N ILE A 73 7.63 -14.67 -8.36
CA ILE A 73 7.57 -13.26 -8.79
C ILE A 73 8.74 -12.45 -8.21
N PHE A 74 9.10 -12.68 -6.94
CA PHE A 74 10.17 -11.91 -6.30
C PHE A 74 11.58 -12.41 -6.64
N ILE A 75 11.76 -13.71 -6.85
CA ILE A 75 13.03 -14.33 -7.27
C ILE A 75 13.44 -13.82 -8.66
N GLU A 76 12.52 -13.79 -9.62
CA GLU A 76 12.82 -13.32 -10.99
C GLU A 76 13.08 -11.81 -11.07
N SER A 77 12.50 -11.03 -10.16
CA SER A 77 12.78 -9.60 -10.07
C SER A 77 14.11 -9.25 -9.37
N TYR A 78 14.88 -10.26 -8.92
CA TYR A 78 16.07 -10.14 -8.08
C TYR A 78 15.89 -9.23 -6.85
N ASN A 79 14.65 -9.09 -6.37
CA ASN A 79 14.31 -8.14 -5.32
C ASN A 79 13.86 -8.87 -4.05
N PHE A 80 14.72 -9.74 -3.54
CA PHE A 80 14.54 -10.54 -2.32
C PHE A 80 14.07 -9.70 -1.11
N PHE A 81 14.52 -8.44 -1.01
CA PHE A 81 14.06 -7.54 0.04
C PHE A 81 12.58 -7.12 -0.09
N GLN A 82 12.01 -7.14 -1.29
CA GLN A 82 10.58 -6.93 -1.49
C GLN A 82 9.79 -8.12 -0.94
N LEU A 83 10.23 -9.37 -1.15
CA LEU A 83 9.58 -10.56 -0.55
C LEU A 83 9.48 -10.45 0.98
N PHE A 84 10.54 -9.95 1.64
CA PHE A 84 10.54 -9.70 3.07
C PHE A 84 9.58 -8.60 3.53
N ARG A 85 9.22 -7.63 2.67
CA ARG A 85 8.13 -6.66 2.96
C ARG A 85 6.79 -7.35 3.16
N PHE A 86 6.60 -8.53 2.59
CA PHE A 86 5.36 -9.30 2.63
C PHE A 86 5.38 -10.41 3.68
N LEU A 87 6.55 -10.93 4.04
CA LEU A 87 6.67 -12.12 4.88
C LEU A 87 6.14 -11.89 6.32
N ALA A 88 6.52 -10.80 6.98
CA ALA A 88 6.02 -10.49 8.33
C ALA A 88 4.49 -10.23 8.36
N PRO A 89 3.92 -9.41 7.45
CA PRO A 89 2.47 -9.32 7.24
C PRO A 89 1.77 -10.66 6.97
N PHE A 90 2.39 -11.50 6.13
CA PHE A 90 1.84 -12.79 5.72
C PHE A 90 1.82 -13.78 6.87
N CYS A 91 2.89 -13.85 7.67
CA CYS A 91 2.93 -14.66 8.89
C CYS A 91 1.88 -14.22 9.90
N LEU A 92 1.67 -12.91 10.06
CA LEU A 92 0.62 -12.36 10.93
C LEU A 92 -0.77 -12.77 10.42
N TYR A 93 -1.00 -12.67 9.12
CA TYR A 93 -2.23 -13.14 8.49
C TYR A 93 -2.46 -14.65 8.69
N LEU A 94 -1.47 -15.50 8.41
CA LEU A 94 -1.56 -16.96 8.58
C LEU A 94 -1.88 -17.35 10.03
N TYR A 95 -1.40 -16.56 10.99
CA TYR A 95 -1.70 -16.81 12.38
C TYR A 95 -3.16 -16.51 12.72
N VAL A 96 -3.67 -15.37 12.25
CA VAL A 96 -5.07 -14.97 12.46
C VAL A 96 -6.03 -15.89 11.71
N SER A 97 -5.71 -16.24 10.46
CA SER A 97 -6.54 -17.11 9.63
C SER A 97 -6.74 -18.50 10.22
N ARG A 98 -5.80 -18.97 11.05
CA ARG A 98 -5.86 -20.26 11.76
C ARG A 98 -6.57 -20.20 13.11
N GLY A 99 -7.30 -19.11 13.39
CA GLY A 99 -8.17 -18.99 14.57
C GLY A 99 -7.44 -18.81 15.91
N LYS A 100 -6.12 -18.52 15.89
CA LYS A 100 -5.32 -18.29 17.10
C LYS A 100 -5.39 -16.83 17.57
N GLU A 101 -6.59 -16.25 17.57
CA GLU A 101 -6.80 -14.79 17.70
C GLU A 101 -6.37 -14.23 19.05
N GLU A 102 -6.46 -15.03 20.12
CA GLU A 102 -6.01 -14.65 21.47
C GLU A 102 -4.51 -14.30 21.50
N GLY A 103 -3.72 -14.82 20.55
CA GLY A 103 -2.31 -14.48 20.42
C GLY A 103 -2.00 -13.33 19.46
N PHE A 104 -2.99 -12.70 18.82
CA PHE A 104 -2.74 -11.62 17.85
C PHE A 104 -2.00 -10.46 18.49
N VAL A 105 -2.46 -9.99 19.66
CA VAL A 105 -1.84 -8.88 20.38
C VAL A 105 -0.38 -9.22 20.71
N LYS A 106 -0.12 -10.45 21.17
CA LYS A 106 1.24 -10.94 21.44
C LYS A 106 2.12 -10.89 20.19
N ILE A 107 1.61 -11.33 19.04
CA ILE A 107 2.38 -11.26 17.78
C ILE A 107 2.57 -9.82 17.31
N ALA A 108 1.56 -8.97 17.42
CA ALA A 108 1.68 -7.55 17.09
C ALA A 108 2.78 -6.89 17.93
N VAL A 109 2.84 -7.18 19.23
CA VAL A 109 3.92 -6.74 20.14
C VAL A 109 5.28 -7.29 19.70
N MET A 110 5.39 -8.59 19.41
CA MET A 110 6.65 -9.21 18.96
C MET A 110 7.14 -8.63 17.63
N LEU A 111 6.27 -8.48 16.64
CA LEU A 111 6.60 -7.90 15.34
C LEU A 111 7.00 -6.44 15.48
N THR A 112 6.32 -5.68 16.34
CA THR A 112 6.69 -4.29 16.65
C THR A 112 8.10 -4.26 17.24
N GLY A 113 8.41 -5.11 18.23
CA GLY A 113 9.75 -5.22 18.80
C GLY A 113 10.81 -5.59 17.76
N LEU A 114 10.55 -6.58 16.90
CA LEU A 114 11.48 -7.01 15.85
C LEU A 114 11.75 -5.90 14.82
N VAL A 115 10.70 -5.28 14.27
CA VAL A 115 10.83 -4.17 13.30
C VAL A 115 11.60 -3.01 13.93
N SER A 116 11.32 -2.70 15.19
CA SER A 116 11.98 -1.62 15.92
C SER A 116 13.46 -1.91 16.17
N LEU A 117 13.79 -3.14 16.58
CA LEU A 117 15.17 -3.57 16.74
C LEU A 117 15.95 -3.44 15.42
N LEU A 118 15.38 -3.92 14.31
CA LEU A 118 16.01 -3.82 12.99
C LEU A 118 16.18 -2.37 12.55
N ALA A 119 15.21 -1.50 12.82
CA ALA A 119 15.31 -0.07 12.51
C ALA A 119 16.42 0.61 13.32
N LEU A 120 16.53 0.31 14.62
CA LEU A 120 17.60 0.80 15.46
C LEU A 120 18.97 0.28 15.02
N LEU A 121 19.09 -1.01 14.68
CA LEU A 121 20.31 -1.59 14.14
C LEU A 121 20.75 -0.92 12.84
N GLN A 122 19.83 -0.66 11.90
CA GLN A 122 20.13 0.10 10.69
C GLN A 122 20.65 1.51 11.00
N GLN A 123 20.03 2.19 11.97
CA GLN A 123 20.46 3.52 12.40
C GLN A 123 21.86 3.51 13.03
N PHE A 124 22.14 2.58 13.94
CA PHE A 124 23.43 2.48 14.63
C PHE A 124 24.56 2.00 13.72
N ALA A 125 24.29 0.99 12.88
CA ALA A 125 25.27 0.48 11.93
C ALA A 125 25.55 1.44 10.77
N LYS A 126 24.75 2.52 10.62
CA LYS A 126 24.74 3.40 9.44
C LYS A 126 24.61 2.62 8.12
N TYR A 127 24.00 1.45 8.19
CA TYR A 127 23.84 0.54 7.07
C TYR A 127 22.37 0.46 6.71
N ASN A 128 22.05 0.89 5.50
CA ASN A 128 20.76 0.67 4.88
C ASN A 128 21.00 -0.10 3.56
N PRO A 129 20.39 -1.28 3.36
CA PRO A 129 20.59 -2.10 2.16
C PRO A 129 20.16 -1.40 0.86
N PHE A 130 19.49 -0.26 0.97
CA PHE A 130 19.04 0.58 -0.15
C PHE A 130 19.74 1.94 -0.19
N ASN A 131 20.88 2.07 0.50
CA ASN A 131 21.73 3.26 0.52
C ASN A 131 20.97 4.56 0.90
N ALA A 132 20.11 4.49 1.89
CA ALA A 132 19.31 5.63 2.35
C ALA A 132 19.73 6.11 3.75
N PRO A 133 19.62 7.44 4.01
CA PRO A 133 20.15 8.06 5.23
C PRO A 133 19.32 7.80 6.50
N ILE A 134 18.15 7.17 6.36
CA ILE A 134 17.18 6.97 7.44
C ILE A 134 16.75 5.49 7.44
N PRO A 135 16.58 4.85 8.61
CA PRO A 135 16.13 3.46 8.70
C PRO A 135 14.69 3.32 8.20
N TYR A 136 14.46 2.25 7.43
CA TYR A 136 13.12 1.83 7.04
C TYR A 136 12.98 0.32 6.91
N VAL A 137 13.90 -0.43 7.52
CA VAL A 137 13.97 -1.89 7.51
C VAL A 137 13.80 -2.40 6.08
N THR A 138 12.82 -3.25 5.86
CA THR A 138 12.49 -3.77 4.54
C THR A 138 11.42 -2.93 3.87
N PHE A 139 10.71 -2.01 4.55
CA PHE A 139 9.53 -1.28 4.04
C PHE A 139 9.78 -0.43 2.79
N GLY A 140 11.02 -0.15 2.43
CA GLY A 140 11.39 0.59 1.21
C GLY A 140 11.20 2.10 1.27
N ASN A 141 10.51 2.61 2.29
CA ASN A 141 10.36 4.03 2.53
C ASN A 141 10.07 4.27 4.03
N PRO A 142 10.69 5.28 4.66
CA PRO A 142 10.47 5.58 6.07
C PRO A 142 9.02 5.96 6.38
N MET A 143 8.28 6.56 5.43
CA MET A 143 6.85 6.85 5.61
C MET A 143 6.01 5.58 5.77
N TYR A 144 6.36 4.50 5.06
CA TYR A 144 5.59 3.24 5.14
C TYR A 144 5.87 2.51 6.45
N MET A 145 7.14 2.49 6.88
CA MET A 145 7.50 1.99 8.21
C MET A 145 6.81 2.82 9.30
N GLY A 146 6.82 4.15 9.19
CA GLY A 146 6.16 5.04 10.14
C GLY A 146 4.66 4.79 10.23
N ALA A 147 3.96 4.69 9.10
CA ALA A 147 2.53 4.39 9.06
C ALA A 147 2.20 3.01 9.67
N TRP A 148 3.06 2.00 9.43
CA TRP A 148 2.95 0.68 10.03
C TRP A 148 3.14 0.72 11.55
N LEU A 149 4.20 1.38 12.03
CA LEU A 149 4.49 1.54 13.46
C LEU A 149 3.37 2.32 14.16
N ALA A 150 2.87 3.39 13.55
CA ALA A 150 1.75 4.18 14.07
C ALA A 150 0.50 3.31 14.28
N ALA A 151 0.25 2.34 13.39
CA ALA A 151 -0.88 1.44 13.46
C ALA A 151 -0.68 0.27 14.44
N MET A 152 0.57 -0.15 14.69
CA MET A 152 0.92 -1.32 15.53
C MET A 152 1.31 -0.98 16.98
N LEU A 153 1.92 0.19 17.23
CA LEU A 153 2.28 0.63 18.58
C LEU A 153 1.11 0.66 19.58
N PRO A 154 -0.15 0.95 19.18
CA PRO A 154 -1.28 0.87 20.09
C PRO A 154 -1.45 -0.49 20.76
N PHE A 155 -1.00 -1.61 20.15
CA PHE A 155 -1.09 -2.93 20.76
C PHE A 155 -0.13 -3.10 21.94
N SER A 156 1.12 -2.64 21.81
CA SER A 156 2.09 -2.64 22.92
C SER A 156 1.66 -1.68 24.03
N ALA A 157 1.14 -0.50 23.66
CA ALA A 157 0.60 0.46 24.62
C ALA A 157 -0.62 -0.11 25.38
N ASP A 158 -1.53 -0.80 24.67
CA ASP A 158 -2.71 -1.41 25.27
C ASP A 158 -2.34 -2.50 26.30
N ALA A 159 -1.33 -3.32 25.97
CA ALA A 159 -0.79 -4.30 26.90
C ALA A 159 -0.21 -3.63 28.16
N LEU A 160 0.58 -2.56 28.02
CA LEU A 160 1.13 -1.81 29.15
C LEU A 160 0.04 -1.11 30.01
N LEU A 161 -1.09 -0.76 29.40
CA LEU A 161 -2.23 -0.12 30.06
C LEU A 161 -3.29 -1.13 30.56
N ALA A 162 -3.02 -2.43 30.44
CA ALA A 162 -3.97 -3.48 30.78
C ALA A 162 -4.41 -3.40 32.25
N LYS A 163 -5.72 -3.57 32.49
CA LYS A 163 -6.30 -3.58 33.84
C LYS A 163 -6.30 -5.01 34.41
N LYS A 164 -6.28 -5.13 35.74
CA LYS A 164 -6.21 -6.40 36.51
C LYS A 164 -7.17 -7.52 36.05
N TRP A 165 -8.30 -7.17 35.44
CA TRP A 165 -9.31 -8.12 34.97
C TRP A 165 -8.91 -8.85 33.68
N ASP A 166 -7.96 -8.31 32.90
CA ASP A 166 -7.45 -8.93 31.68
C ASP A 166 -6.12 -9.64 31.96
N ARG A 167 -6.20 -10.83 32.58
CA ARG A 167 -5.01 -11.56 33.08
C ARG A 167 -3.96 -11.82 32.00
N HIS A 168 -4.37 -12.06 30.76
CA HIS A 168 -3.45 -12.31 29.64
C HIS A 168 -2.75 -11.04 29.16
N LEU A 169 -3.47 -9.91 29.02
CA LEU A 169 -2.83 -8.64 28.69
C LEU A 169 -2.00 -8.08 29.83
N VAL A 170 -2.38 -8.31 31.09
CA VAL A 170 -1.58 -7.91 32.26
C VAL A 170 -0.26 -8.67 32.31
N ALA A 171 -0.26 -9.98 32.06
CA ALA A 171 0.97 -10.76 31.96
C ALA A 171 1.86 -10.30 30.80
N LEU A 172 1.27 -9.96 29.65
CA LEU A 172 1.99 -9.41 28.51
C LEU A 172 2.52 -8.00 28.78
N GLY A 173 1.76 -7.14 29.46
CA GLY A 173 2.15 -5.78 29.84
C GLY A 173 3.24 -5.74 30.91
N ALA A 174 3.22 -6.68 31.84
CA ALA A 174 4.29 -6.87 32.83
C ALA A 174 5.58 -7.47 32.21
N SER A 175 5.51 -7.93 30.96
CA SER A 175 6.64 -8.55 30.28
C SER A 175 7.63 -7.49 29.75
N PRO A 176 8.96 -7.70 29.87
CA PRO A 176 9.96 -6.81 29.28
C PRO A 176 9.77 -6.59 27.77
N GLN A 177 9.14 -7.54 27.09
CA GLN A 177 8.88 -7.51 25.65
C GLN A 177 7.90 -6.40 25.26
N ALA A 178 6.83 -6.17 26.04
CA ALA A 178 5.86 -5.11 25.72
C ALA A 178 6.47 -3.71 25.91
N LEU A 179 7.24 -3.54 26.99
CA LEU A 179 7.96 -2.29 27.25
C LEU A 179 9.02 -2.02 26.16
N PHE A 180 9.82 -3.04 25.82
CA PHE A 180 10.79 -2.93 24.73
C PHE A 180 10.11 -2.58 23.41
N ALA A 181 9.05 -3.30 23.02
CA ALA A 181 8.34 -3.06 21.78
C ALA A 181 7.75 -1.64 21.70
N PHE A 182 7.18 -1.13 22.79
CA PHE A 182 6.67 0.24 22.82
C PHE A 182 7.79 1.29 22.76
N SER A 183 8.79 1.18 23.63
CA SER A 183 9.87 2.18 23.72
C SER A 183 10.76 2.19 22.48
N ALA A 184 11.23 1.01 22.04
CA ALA A 184 12.02 0.89 20.81
C ALA A 184 11.19 1.27 19.58
N GLY A 185 9.91 0.92 19.54
CA GLY A 185 9.03 1.26 18.41
C GLY A 185 8.67 2.73 18.34
N PHE A 186 8.52 3.40 19.48
CA PHE A 186 8.38 4.86 19.51
C PHE A 186 9.67 5.54 19.03
N ALA A 187 10.84 5.07 19.47
CA ALA A 187 12.13 5.57 18.96
C ALA A 187 12.27 5.34 17.44
N ALA A 188 11.95 4.14 16.95
CA ALA A 188 11.96 3.81 15.53
C ALA A 188 10.96 4.67 14.73
N LEU A 189 9.78 4.95 15.28
CA LEU A 189 8.81 5.86 14.69
C LEU A 189 9.44 7.25 14.54
N LEU A 190 10.04 7.82 15.59
CA LEU A 190 10.70 9.12 15.55
C LEU A 190 11.87 9.17 14.56
N LEU A 191 12.58 8.05 14.36
CA LEU A 191 13.64 7.96 13.36
C LEU A 191 13.09 8.08 11.93
N THR A 192 11.81 7.73 11.67
CA THR A 192 11.24 7.82 10.32
C THR A 192 11.14 9.24 9.77
N ARG A 193 11.15 10.26 10.65
CA ARG A 193 10.91 11.67 10.29
C ARG A 193 9.60 11.88 9.51
N SER A 194 8.63 10.97 9.65
CA SER A 194 7.37 11.02 8.91
C SER A 194 6.29 11.76 9.71
N GLN A 195 6.04 13.02 9.36
CA GLN A 195 4.99 13.84 9.98
C GLN A 195 3.61 13.18 9.92
N SER A 196 3.28 12.59 8.76
CA SER A 196 2.01 11.86 8.56
C SER A 196 1.86 10.71 9.57
N ALA A 197 2.94 9.97 9.84
CA ALA A 197 2.93 8.87 10.79
C ALA A 197 2.82 9.36 12.24
N TYR A 198 3.43 10.51 12.56
CA TYR A 198 3.30 11.13 13.88
C TYR A 198 1.86 11.56 14.17
N MET A 199 1.20 12.16 13.19
CA MET A 199 -0.22 12.52 13.28
C MET A 199 -1.09 11.28 13.48
N GLY A 200 -0.84 10.22 12.70
CA GLY A 200 -1.50 8.93 12.86
C GLY A 200 -1.34 8.34 14.26
N PHE A 201 -0.10 8.23 14.74
CA PHE A 201 0.22 7.70 16.05
C PHE A 201 -0.43 8.53 17.17
N ALA A 202 -0.35 9.86 17.09
CA ALA A 202 -0.97 10.75 18.07
C ALA A 202 -2.49 10.55 18.17
N ALA A 203 -3.19 10.45 17.04
CA ALA A 203 -4.62 10.18 17.00
C ALA A 203 -4.95 8.80 17.61
N ALA A 204 -4.18 7.78 17.27
CA ALA A 204 -4.35 6.43 17.80
C ALA A 204 -4.16 6.37 19.32
N MET A 205 -3.11 7.01 19.84
CA MET A 205 -2.83 7.08 21.27
C MET A 205 -3.88 7.91 22.02
N ALA A 206 -4.37 9.00 21.43
CA ALA A 206 -5.49 9.78 21.98
C ALA A 206 -6.74 8.93 22.19
N TYR A 207 -7.11 8.17 21.16
CA TYR A 207 -8.23 7.25 21.23
C TYR A 207 -8.01 6.15 22.27
N LEU A 208 -6.83 5.52 22.28
CA LEU A 208 -6.49 4.44 23.21
C LEU A 208 -6.54 4.92 24.67
N LEU A 209 -5.87 6.03 24.98
CA LEU A 209 -5.82 6.59 26.33
C LEU A 209 -7.20 7.01 26.81
N PHE A 210 -8.02 7.62 25.95
CA PHE A 210 -9.40 7.97 26.26
C PHE A 210 -10.27 6.74 26.62
N LYS A 211 -9.99 5.58 25.99
CA LYS A 211 -10.71 4.33 26.27
C LYS A 211 -10.18 3.55 27.48
N ARG A 212 -8.88 3.60 27.75
CA ARG A 212 -8.25 2.78 28.80
C ARG A 212 -8.08 3.50 30.14
N THR A 213 -7.94 4.82 30.15
CA THR A 213 -7.69 5.60 31.36
C THR A 213 -8.88 6.49 31.75
N LYS A 214 -8.89 7.02 32.98
CA LYS A 214 -9.88 8.04 33.37
C LYS A 214 -9.69 9.27 32.46
N LYS A 215 -10.79 9.88 31.98
CA LYS A 215 -10.74 11.02 31.03
C LYS A 215 -9.77 12.12 31.44
N SER A 216 -9.69 12.46 32.74
CA SER A 216 -8.74 13.44 33.28
C SER A 216 -7.27 13.01 33.13
N LYS A 217 -6.95 11.74 33.40
CA LYS A 217 -5.60 11.19 33.21
C LYS A 217 -5.23 11.07 31.73
N ALA A 218 -6.19 10.69 30.88
CA ALA A 218 -6.00 10.64 29.44
C ALA A 218 -5.59 12.01 28.90
N LEU A 219 -6.31 13.06 29.31
CA LEU A 219 -6.06 14.43 28.88
C LEU A 219 -4.66 14.89 29.27
N ILE A 220 -4.23 14.64 30.51
CA ILE A 220 -2.89 15.00 31.00
C ILE A 220 -1.78 14.30 30.19
N ILE A 221 -1.91 12.98 29.98
CA ILE A 221 -0.92 12.21 29.21
C ILE A 221 -0.89 12.68 27.75
N LEU A 222 -2.03 13.03 27.18
CA LEU A 222 -2.10 13.54 25.81
C LEU A 222 -1.48 14.92 25.67
N THR A 223 -1.71 15.82 26.62
CA THR A 223 -1.06 17.13 26.63
C THR A 223 0.45 17.01 26.80
N ALA A 224 0.92 16.12 27.67
CA ALA A 224 2.35 15.86 27.87
C ALA A 224 2.98 15.21 26.61
N GLY A 225 2.30 14.23 26.02
CA GLY A 225 2.75 13.58 24.79
C GLY A 225 2.79 14.53 23.59
N ALA A 226 1.81 15.43 23.47
CA ALA A 226 1.80 16.47 22.44
C ALA A 226 2.94 17.47 22.66
N ALA A 227 3.21 17.88 23.90
CA ALA A 227 4.33 18.76 24.23
C ALA A 227 5.68 18.11 23.92
N VAL A 228 5.89 16.84 24.31
CA VAL A 228 7.12 16.09 23.98
C VAL A 228 7.25 15.89 22.47
N SER A 229 6.17 15.55 21.78
CA SER A 229 6.19 15.41 20.31
C SER A 229 6.49 16.73 19.62
N ALA A 230 5.97 17.85 20.13
CA ALA A 230 6.28 19.18 19.65
C ALA A 230 7.75 19.54 19.93
N ILE A 231 8.28 19.24 21.13
CA ILE A 231 9.69 19.46 21.46
C ILE A 231 10.60 18.63 20.56
N VAL A 232 10.32 17.34 20.38
CA VAL A 232 11.08 16.47 19.47
C VAL A 232 10.97 16.98 18.03
N TYR A 233 9.77 17.35 17.59
CA TYR A 233 9.55 17.98 16.29
C TYR A 233 10.40 19.25 16.16
N PHE A 234 10.30 20.23 17.05
CA PHE A 234 11.07 21.46 16.95
C PHE A 234 12.58 21.25 17.12
N SER A 235 13.03 20.32 17.97
CA SER A 235 14.46 20.01 18.17
C SER A 235 15.10 19.31 16.97
N PHE A 236 14.34 18.52 16.20
CA PHE A 236 14.83 17.92 14.95
C PHE A 236 14.58 18.80 13.71
N PHE A 237 13.71 19.81 13.79
CA PHE A 237 13.30 20.66 12.66
C PHE A 237 13.83 22.10 12.70
N LYS A 238 14.55 22.53 13.76
CA LYS A 238 15.12 23.90 13.87
C LYS A 238 16.50 24.05 13.20
N THR A 239 16.71 23.43 12.05
CA THR A 239 17.80 23.77 11.14
C THR A 239 17.24 23.86 9.73
N GLY A 240 17.59 24.93 9.00
CA GLY A 240 17.07 25.30 7.68
C GLY A 240 17.36 24.28 6.58
N ASP A 241 16.75 23.11 6.68
CA ASP A 241 16.93 22.00 5.77
C ASP A 241 16.14 22.26 4.48
N SER A 242 16.85 22.72 3.45
CA SER A 242 16.32 22.99 2.11
C SER A 242 15.52 21.82 1.51
N GLY A 243 15.80 20.57 1.91
CA GLY A 243 15.05 19.39 1.47
C GLY A 243 13.59 19.37 1.93
N TYR A 244 13.28 19.94 3.10
CA TYR A 244 11.92 19.94 3.67
C TYR A 244 10.99 20.94 2.97
N SER A 245 11.50 22.14 2.68
CA SER A 245 10.75 23.16 1.93
C SER A 245 10.41 22.65 0.52
N ILE A 246 11.36 21.96 -0.13
CA ILE A 246 11.16 21.32 -1.43
C ILE A 246 10.09 20.21 -1.37
N SER A 247 10.11 19.35 -0.35
CA SER A 247 9.12 18.28 -0.19
C SER A 247 7.70 18.81 0.03
N SER A 248 7.55 19.84 0.86
CA SER A 248 6.27 20.49 1.14
C SER A 248 5.73 21.22 -0.09
N LEU A 249 6.61 21.93 -0.82
CA LEU A 249 6.26 22.59 -2.07
C LEU A 249 5.81 21.58 -3.15
N ARG A 250 6.49 20.44 -3.26
CA ARG A 250 6.08 19.35 -4.17
C ARG A 250 4.67 18.84 -3.85
N ARG A 251 4.35 18.61 -2.57
CA ARG A 251 2.99 18.19 -2.17
C ARG A 251 1.93 19.24 -2.53
N MET A 252 2.24 20.52 -2.35
CA MET A 252 1.34 21.60 -2.76
C MET A 252 1.07 21.58 -4.28
N ASN A 253 2.09 21.32 -5.09
CA ASN A 253 1.94 21.15 -6.53
C ASN A 253 1.07 19.93 -6.88
N TYR A 254 1.23 18.83 -6.13
CA TYR A 254 0.40 17.63 -6.29
C TYR A 254 -1.07 17.94 -6.03
N TYR A 255 -1.38 18.67 -4.96
CA TYR A 255 -2.75 19.05 -4.63
C TYR A 255 -3.36 20.02 -5.63
N ARG A 256 -2.61 21.05 -6.06
CA ARG A 256 -3.09 21.98 -7.11
C ARG A 256 -3.41 21.26 -8.40
N THR A 257 -2.54 20.36 -8.83
CA THR A 257 -2.77 19.52 -10.02
C THR A 257 -3.98 18.60 -9.84
N SER A 258 -4.10 17.98 -8.66
CA SER A 258 -5.21 17.07 -8.32
C SER A 258 -6.56 17.79 -8.33
N ILE A 259 -6.61 19.03 -7.85
CA ILE A 259 -7.82 19.85 -7.87
C ILE A 259 -8.29 20.09 -9.31
N GLU A 260 -7.38 20.35 -10.24
CA GLU A 260 -7.75 20.50 -11.66
C GLU A 260 -8.30 19.18 -12.25
N MET A 261 -7.78 18.01 -11.84
CA MET A 261 -8.35 16.72 -12.24
C MET A 261 -9.78 16.54 -11.72
N ILE A 262 -10.02 16.89 -10.46
CA ILE A 262 -11.33 16.73 -9.81
C ILE A 262 -12.34 17.68 -10.42
N LYS A 263 -11.95 18.93 -10.73
CA LYS A 263 -12.82 19.91 -11.41
C LYS A 263 -13.28 19.43 -12.78
N ASP A 264 -12.39 18.81 -13.56
CA ASP A 264 -12.73 18.34 -14.91
C ASP A 264 -13.52 17.03 -14.89
N ASN A 265 -13.38 16.19 -13.85
CA ASN A 265 -14.02 14.87 -13.77
C ASN A 265 -14.69 14.59 -12.41
N PRO A 266 -15.62 15.45 -11.94
CA PRO A 266 -16.15 15.37 -10.57
C PRO A 266 -16.95 14.10 -10.29
N LEU A 267 -17.59 13.52 -11.31
CA LEU A 267 -18.46 12.34 -11.16
C LEU A 267 -17.70 11.02 -11.33
N LYS A 268 -16.96 10.89 -12.43
CA LYS A 268 -16.33 9.62 -12.83
C LYS A 268 -14.88 9.49 -12.36
N GLY A 269 -14.22 10.61 -12.06
CA GLY A 269 -12.78 10.70 -11.95
C GLY A 269 -12.07 10.45 -13.29
N VAL A 270 -10.75 10.47 -13.29
CA VAL A 270 -9.90 10.12 -14.44
C VAL A 270 -9.78 8.60 -14.63
N GLY A 271 -10.51 7.82 -13.83
CA GLY A 271 -10.41 6.38 -13.71
C GLY A 271 -9.46 5.99 -12.59
N ALA A 272 -9.84 4.94 -11.83
CA ALA A 272 -8.91 4.18 -11.01
C ALA A 272 -7.66 3.91 -11.82
N GLY A 273 -6.47 3.94 -11.22
CA GLY A 273 -5.31 3.52 -11.99
C GLY A 273 -4.70 4.55 -12.95
N ASN A 274 -5.22 5.77 -13.01
CA ASN A 274 -4.86 6.73 -14.05
C ASN A 274 -4.41 8.10 -13.51
N TYR A 275 -4.28 8.28 -12.20
CA TYR A 275 -3.77 9.51 -11.59
C TYR A 275 -2.41 9.96 -12.20
N ARG A 276 -1.38 9.11 -12.16
CA ARG A 276 -0.05 9.44 -12.72
C ARG A 276 -0.13 9.69 -14.22
N GLY A 277 -0.89 8.85 -14.93
CA GLY A 277 -1.18 8.93 -16.36
C GLY A 277 -1.58 10.33 -16.82
N ASN A 278 -2.50 10.93 -16.06
CA ASN A 278 -3.09 12.22 -16.36
C ASN A 278 -2.31 13.40 -15.77
N TYR A 279 -1.38 13.17 -14.85
CA TYR A 279 -0.78 14.21 -14.02
C TYR A 279 -0.15 15.35 -14.80
N ALA A 280 0.69 15.07 -15.80
CA ALA A 280 1.40 16.12 -16.52
C ALA A 280 0.47 17.10 -17.25
N ARG A 281 -0.62 16.60 -17.85
CA ARG A 281 -1.61 17.45 -18.53
C ARG A 281 -2.26 18.44 -17.55
N TYR A 282 -2.67 17.95 -16.39
CA TYR A 282 -3.30 18.79 -15.38
C TYR A 282 -2.30 19.69 -14.65
N ARG A 283 -1.03 19.28 -14.52
CA ARG A 283 0.06 20.13 -14.03
C ARG A 283 0.26 21.34 -14.92
N LEU A 284 0.28 21.13 -16.24
CA LEU A 284 0.36 22.20 -17.23
C LEU A 284 -0.86 23.12 -17.18
N LYS A 285 -2.07 22.54 -17.04
CA LYS A 285 -3.31 23.31 -16.86
C LYS A 285 -3.27 24.18 -15.60
N ALA A 286 -2.69 23.67 -14.52
CA ALA A 286 -2.48 24.41 -13.27
C ALA A 286 -1.35 25.45 -13.33
N GLY A 287 -0.67 25.60 -14.48
CA GLY A 287 0.42 26.55 -14.66
C GLY A 287 1.66 26.24 -13.82
N LEU A 288 1.88 24.98 -13.44
CA LEU A 288 2.95 24.58 -12.53
C LEU A 288 4.24 24.19 -13.26
N PRO A 289 5.41 24.43 -12.62
CA PRO A 289 6.70 24.07 -13.21
C PRO A 289 6.89 22.56 -13.34
N TYR A 290 7.86 22.12 -14.15
CA TYR A 290 8.17 20.72 -14.33
C TYR A 290 8.69 20.09 -13.06
N HIS A 291 8.11 18.94 -12.80
CA HIS A 291 8.62 17.97 -11.88
C HIS A 291 8.09 16.61 -12.32
N LEU A 292 8.79 15.55 -11.92
CA LEU A 292 8.38 14.19 -12.20
C LEU A 292 6.94 13.97 -11.73
N SER A 293 6.10 13.40 -12.60
CA SER A 293 4.72 13.06 -12.26
C SER A 293 4.69 12.05 -11.11
N PRO A 294 4.06 12.38 -9.97
CA PRO A 294 4.00 11.48 -8.83
C PRO A 294 3.07 10.29 -9.11
N GLN A 295 3.36 9.16 -8.47
CA GLN A 295 2.48 7.99 -8.51
C GLN A 295 1.16 8.24 -7.75
N TRP A 296 1.18 9.04 -6.67
CA TRP A 296 0.00 9.33 -5.85
C TRP A 296 -0.09 10.81 -5.48
N ALA A 297 -1.27 11.25 -5.05
CA ALA A 297 -1.51 12.64 -4.66
C ALA A 297 -0.87 13.03 -3.32
N HIS A 298 -0.27 12.09 -2.58
CA HIS A 298 0.18 12.29 -1.20
C HIS A 298 -0.93 12.63 -0.18
N CYS A 299 -2.19 12.39 -0.55
CA CYS A 299 -3.36 12.40 0.32
C CYS A 299 -4.36 11.40 -0.28
N ASP A 300 -4.71 10.34 0.45
CA ASP A 300 -5.59 9.29 -0.10
C ASP A 300 -6.95 9.84 -0.49
N ALA A 301 -7.46 10.85 0.24
CA ALA A 301 -8.75 11.43 -0.08
C ALA A 301 -8.78 12.17 -1.41
N VAL A 302 -7.80 13.04 -1.61
CA VAL A 302 -7.61 13.73 -2.88
C VAL A 302 -7.39 12.72 -4.00
N HIS A 303 -6.56 11.70 -3.75
CA HIS A 303 -6.27 10.67 -4.74
C HIS A 303 -7.53 9.89 -5.16
N PHE A 304 -8.33 9.39 -4.20
CA PHE A 304 -9.57 8.69 -4.49
C PHE A 304 -10.57 9.57 -5.24
N MET A 305 -10.64 10.86 -4.93
CA MET A 305 -11.49 11.80 -5.67
C MET A 305 -11.02 11.99 -7.12
N CYS A 306 -9.70 12.12 -7.36
CA CYS A 306 -9.16 12.21 -8.71
C CYS A 306 -9.51 10.96 -9.54
N GLU A 307 -9.35 9.78 -8.95
CA GLU A 307 -9.48 8.50 -9.63
C GLU A 307 -10.93 8.07 -9.84
N LEU A 308 -11.74 8.15 -8.79
CA LEU A 308 -13.07 7.55 -8.74
C LEU A 308 -14.18 8.59 -8.90
N GLY A 309 -13.86 9.88 -8.80
CA GLY A 309 -14.82 10.96 -8.66
C GLY A 309 -15.31 11.11 -7.22
N ILE A 310 -15.94 12.24 -6.94
CA ILE A 310 -16.37 12.68 -5.61
C ILE A 310 -17.37 11.69 -5.00
N PHE A 311 -18.35 11.23 -5.78
CA PHE A 311 -19.42 10.35 -5.29
C PHE A 311 -18.89 8.98 -4.83
N ARG A 312 -18.02 8.36 -5.62
CA ARG A 312 -17.44 7.05 -5.27
C ARG A 312 -16.44 7.17 -4.13
N ALA A 313 -15.65 8.24 -4.11
CA ALA A 313 -14.78 8.54 -2.98
C ALA A 313 -15.58 8.73 -1.69
N LEU A 314 -16.72 9.44 -1.74
CA LEU A 314 -17.61 9.62 -0.59
C LEU A 314 -18.14 8.28 -0.05
N LEU A 315 -18.51 7.33 -0.91
CA LEU A 315 -18.92 5.98 -0.46
C LEU A 315 -17.81 5.26 0.31
N LEU A 316 -16.55 5.40 -0.13
CA LEU A 316 -15.40 4.86 0.62
C LEU A 316 -15.24 5.54 1.98
N PHE A 317 -15.44 6.86 2.07
CA PHE A 317 -15.42 7.58 3.35
C PHE A 317 -16.54 7.17 4.29
N LEU A 318 -17.76 7.00 3.77
CA LEU A 318 -18.89 6.51 4.56
C LEU A 318 -18.63 5.10 5.08
N PHE A 319 -18.00 4.24 4.29
CA PHE A 319 -17.54 2.93 4.75
C PHE A 319 -16.52 3.05 5.90
N LEU A 320 -15.50 3.92 5.77
CA LEU A 320 -14.54 4.16 6.86
C LEU A 320 -15.22 4.69 8.12
N ILE A 321 -16.15 5.64 7.98
CA ILE A 321 -16.94 6.19 9.09
C ILE A 321 -17.75 5.09 9.76
N SER A 322 -18.36 4.18 9.00
CA SER A 322 -19.16 3.06 9.54
C SER A 322 -18.35 2.17 10.49
N ILE A 323 -17.06 1.95 10.18
CA ILE A 323 -16.14 1.20 11.04
C ILE A 323 -15.83 1.97 12.31
N MET A 324 -15.65 3.30 12.20
CA MET A 324 -15.31 4.17 13.33
C MET A 324 -16.46 4.30 14.33
N ILE A 325 -17.70 4.43 13.85
CA ILE A 325 -18.89 4.59 14.70
C ILE A 325 -19.37 3.28 15.34
N LYS A 326 -18.98 2.10 14.80
CA LYS A 326 -19.39 0.80 15.36
C LYS A 326 -18.98 0.72 16.84
N LYS A 327 -19.91 0.36 17.73
CA LYS A 327 -19.56 0.09 19.14
C LYS A 327 -18.68 -1.16 19.19
N ILE A 328 -17.61 -1.11 19.98
CA ILE A 328 -16.62 -2.18 20.06
C ILE A 328 -16.44 -2.63 21.51
N PRO A 329 -16.14 -3.92 21.74
CA PRO A 329 -15.78 -4.39 23.06
C PRO A 329 -14.35 -3.93 23.44
N PRO A 330 -13.98 -3.97 24.72
CA PRO A 330 -12.69 -3.46 25.21
C PRO A 330 -11.46 -4.08 24.52
N GLU A 331 -11.48 -5.38 24.23
CA GLU A 331 -10.42 -6.11 23.52
C GLU A 331 -10.21 -5.61 22.08
N SER A 332 -11.22 -4.99 21.48
CA SER A 332 -11.15 -4.45 20.11
C SER A 332 -10.58 -3.03 20.03
N VAL A 333 -10.31 -2.39 21.18
CA VAL A 333 -9.81 -1.00 21.26
C VAL A 333 -8.51 -0.77 20.48
N PRO A 334 -7.44 -1.58 20.62
CA PRO A 334 -6.18 -1.35 19.89
C PRO A 334 -6.34 -1.46 18.37
N TYR A 335 -7.24 -2.32 17.88
CA TYR A 335 -7.53 -2.44 16.44
C TYR A 335 -8.14 -1.16 15.88
N LYS A 336 -9.11 -0.56 16.60
CA LYS A 336 -9.70 0.71 16.17
C LYS A 336 -8.69 1.86 16.28
N ALA A 337 -7.84 1.85 17.32
CA ALA A 337 -6.73 2.79 17.41
C ALA A 337 -5.80 2.68 16.19
N GLY A 338 -5.46 1.46 15.77
CA GLY A 338 -4.65 1.21 14.58
C GLY A 338 -5.29 1.71 13.28
N ILE A 339 -6.60 1.50 13.09
CA ILE A 339 -7.31 2.08 11.93
C ILE A 339 -7.30 3.62 11.98
N LEU A 340 -7.52 4.21 13.16
CA LEU A 340 -7.46 5.66 13.33
C LEU A 340 -6.07 6.20 12.97
N ALA A 341 -5.01 5.47 13.31
CA ALA A 341 -3.65 5.79 12.90
C ALA A 341 -3.51 5.88 11.38
N LEU A 342 -4.04 4.87 10.66
CA LEU A 342 -3.98 4.82 9.20
C LEU A 342 -4.81 5.95 8.56
N VAL A 343 -6.02 6.22 9.07
CA VAL A 343 -6.89 7.30 8.59
C VAL A 343 -6.23 8.68 8.78
N PHE A 344 -5.67 8.96 9.95
CA PHE A 344 -5.00 10.25 10.18
C PHE A 344 -3.69 10.37 9.39
N THR A 345 -2.97 9.26 9.19
CA THR A 345 -1.80 9.23 8.30
C THR A 345 -2.21 9.55 6.86
N SER A 346 -3.40 9.13 6.42
CA SER A 346 -3.86 9.31 5.04
C SER A 346 -4.20 10.74 4.63
N PHE A 347 -4.26 11.68 5.57
CA PHE A 347 -4.48 13.10 5.27
C PHE A 347 -3.26 13.77 4.61
N SER A 348 -2.05 13.28 4.88
CA SER A 348 -0.80 13.83 4.33
C SER A 348 0.15 12.76 3.78
N ALA A 349 -0.36 11.55 3.61
CA ALA A 349 0.28 10.42 2.98
C ALA A 349 -0.75 9.51 2.30
N PHE A 350 -0.33 8.31 1.93
CA PHE A 350 -1.11 7.35 1.14
C PHE A 350 -1.01 5.92 1.68
N PRO A 351 -1.27 5.67 2.97
CA PRO A 351 -1.22 4.33 3.56
C PRO A 351 -2.22 3.36 2.91
N PHE A 352 -3.32 3.82 2.31
CA PHE A 352 -4.25 2.94 1.61
C PHE A 352 -3.79 2.59 0.19
N GLN A 353 -2.75 3.24 -0.33
CA GLN A 353 -2.08 2.86 -1.59
C GLN A 353 -0.83 2.00 -1.34
N ARG A 354 -0.64 1.52 -0.11
CA ARG A 354 0.53 0.74 0.27
C ARG A 354 0.12 -0.58 0.86
N ILE A 355 0.64 -1.66 0.27
CA ILE A 355 0.38 -3.01 0.74
C ILE A 355 0.69 -3.14 2.22
N SER A 356 1.87 -2.69 2.62
CA SER A 356 2.39 -2.80 3.99
C SER A 356 1.44 -2.24 5.05
N THR A 357 0.50 -1.38 4.69
CA THR A 357 -0.41 -0.70 5.62
C THR A 357 -1.87 -1.02 5.34
N ILE A 358 -2.27 -1.18 4.08
CA ILE A 358 -3.67 -1.48 3.72
C ILE A 358 -4.08 -2.89 4.21
N TYR A 359 -3.15 -3.86 4.33
CA TYR A 359 -3.51 -5.18 4.90
C TYR A 359 -3.83 -5.08 6.38
N LEU A 360 -3.13 -4.21 7.12
CA LEU A 360 -3.43 -3.94 8.53
C LEU A 360 -4.83 -3.36 8.67
N PHE A 361 -5.16 -2.40 7.82
CA PHE A 361 -6.51 -1.84 7.79
C PHE A 361 -7.56 -2.94 7.65
N PHE A 362 -7.42 -3.84 6.68
CA PHE A 362 -8.41 -4.89 6.47
C PHE A 362 -8.42 -5.96 7.58
N ILE A 363 -7.27 -6.34 8.14
CA ILE A 363 -7.22 -7.25 9.30
C ILE A 363 -7.95 -6.61 10.49
N PHE A 364 -7.62 -5.36 10.83
CA PHE A 364 -8.23 -4.65 11.94
C PHE A 364 -9.72 -4.44 11.71
N ALA A 365 -10.11 -4.00 10.52
CA ALA A 365 -11.51 -3.82 10.15
C ALA A 365 -12.26 -5.15 10.23
N GLY A 366 -11.68 -6.25 9.73
CA GLY A 366 -12.27 -7.58 9.81
C GLY A 366 -12.52 -8.03 11.25
N LEU A 367 -11.53 -7.83 12.13
CA LEU A 367 -11.63 -8.20 13.55
C LEU A 367 -12.67 -7.33 14.29
N ILE A 368 -12.77 -6.03 14.01
CA ILE A 368 -13.79 -5.14 14.58
C ILE A 368 -15.18 -5.49 14.04
N MET A 369 -15.26 -5.82 12.75
CA MET A 369 -16.54 -6.02 12.06
C MET A 369 -17.17 -7.38 12.33
N ARG A 370 -16.42 -8.32 12.88
CA ARG A 370 -16.92 -9.62 13.31
C ARG A 370 -18.10 -9.47 14.29
N GLU A 371 -19.18 -10.20 14.03
CA GLU A 371 -20.40 -10.24 14.85
C GLU A 371 -20.37 -11.47 15.77
N ASP A 372 -20.96 -11.35 16.96
CA ASP A 372 -21.30 -12.49 17.82
C ASP A 372 -22.56 -13.22 17.28
N ASN A 373 -22.31 -14.15 16.35
CA ASN A 373 -22.99 -15.42 16.04
C ASN A 373 -24.51 -15.66 16.13
N SER A 374 -25.39 -14.72 16.49
CA SER A 374 -26.80 -15.07 16.80
C SER A 374 -27.75 -15.30 15.60
N GLY A 375 -27.32 -15.11 14.34
CA GLY A 375 -28.22 -15.26 13.18
C GLY A 375 -27.61 -15.85 11.89
N GLU A 376 -26.41 -16.44 11.96
CA GLU A 376 -25.56 -16.64 10.77
C GLU A 376 -25.94 -17.80 9.82
N ALA A 377 -26.84 -18.73 10.17
CA ALA A 377 -27.05 -19.95 9.38
C ALA A 377 -27.63 -19.72 7.97
N LYS A 378 -28.47 -18.70 7.79
CA LYS A 378 -29.32 -18.55 6.58
C LYS A 378 -28.58 -18.14 5.29
N TYR A 379 -27.37 -17.57 5.39
CA TYR A 379 -26.65 -17.00 4.23
C TYR A 379 -25.22 -17.53 4.07
N VAL A 380 -24.84 -18.61 4.76
CA VAL A 380 -23.46 -19.14 4.76
C VAL A 380 -23.04 -19.60 3.38
N PHE A 381 -23.89 -20.38 2.70
CA PHE A 381 -23.57 -20.96 1.40
C PHE A 381 -23.35 -19.88 0.33
N ALA A 382 -24.29 -18.94 0.19
CA ALA A 382 -24.17 -17.83 -0.76
C ALA A 382 -22.91 -16.98 -0.51
N ARG A 383 -22.56 -16.71 0.75
CA ARG A 383 -21.32 -15.99 1.09
C ARG A 383 -20.06 -16.77 0.72
N LYS A 384 -20.02 -18.09 0.98
CA LYS A 384 -18.90 -18.96 0.62
C LYS A 384 -18.74 -19.08 -0.90
N ALA A 385 -19.85 -19.25 -1.62
CA ALA A 385 -19.87 -19.32 -3.08
C ALA A 385 -19.37 -18.02 -3.71
N VAL A 386 -19.91 -16.87 -3.28
CA VAL A 386 -19.44 -15.56 -3.78
C VAL A 386 -17.96 -15.39 -3.48
N SER A 387 -17.51 -15.63 -2.24
CA SER A 387 -16.10 -15.52 -1.85
C SER A 387 -15.17 -16.43 -2.66
N ALA A 388 -15.63 -17.64 -3.01
CA ALA A 388 -14.88 -18.57 -3.85
C ALA A 388 -14.74 -18.04 -5.28
N VAL A 389 -15.78 -17.46 -5.85
CA VAL A 389 -15.71 -16.82 -7.16
C VAL A 389 -14.70 -15.67 -7.16
N ILE A 390 -14.69 -14.80 -6.14
CA ILE A 390 -13.67 -13.74 -6.00
C ILE A 390 -12.28 -14.33 -5.89
N ALA A 391 -12.13 -15.36 -5.04
CA ALA A 391 -10.85 -16.02 -4.80
C ALA A 391 -10.27 -16.56 -6.10
N SER A 392 -11.09 -17.30 -6.85
CA SER A 392 -10.71 -17.90 -8.12
C SER A 392 -10.41 -16.82 -9.16
N ALA A 393 -11.24 -15.78 -9.28
CA ALA A 393 -10.98 -14.67 -10.19
C ALA A 393 -9.68 -13.92 -9.85
N ALA A 394 -9.44 -13.65 -8.56
CA ALA A 394 -8.23 -13.00 -8.08
C ALA A 394 -6.99 -13.86 -8.32
N LEU A 395 -7.08 -15.18 -8.10
CA LEU A 395 -5.99 -16.12 -8.35
C LEU A 395 -5.69 -16.25 -9.85
N ILE A 396 -6.71 -16.41 -10.69
CA ILE A 396 -6.56 -16.49 -12.15
C ILE A 396 -5.88 -15.21 -12.65
N TYR A 397 -6.38 -14.04 -12.24
CA TYR A 397 -5.74 -12.78 -12.62
C TYR A 397 -4.30 -12.69 -12.10
N ALA A 398 -4.03 -13.07 -10.85
CA ALA A 398 -2.67 -13.06 -10.31
C ALA A 398 -1.70 -13.94 -11.12
N LEU A 399 -2.15 -15.11 -11.58
CA LEU A 399 -1.38 -15.99 -12.46
C LEU A 399 -1.16 -15.38 -13.85
N LEU A 400 -2.22 -14.84 -14.47
CA LEU A 400 -2.12 -14.12 -15.75
C LEU A 400 -1.15 -12.93 -15.63
N PHE A 401 -1.21 -12.23 -14.52
CA PHE A 401 -0.38 -11.08 -14.21
C PHE A 401 1.09 -11.48 -14.03
N ALA A 402 1.38 -12.51 -13.25
CA ALA A 402 2.72 -13.10 -13.14
C ALA A 402 3.27 -13.48 -14.53
N SER A 403 2.46 -14.16 -15.35
CA SER A 403 2.83 -14.50 -16.72
C SER A 403 3.15 -13.26 -17.57
N SER A 404 2.36 -12.19 -17.44
CA SER A 404 2.62 -10.92 -18.13
C SER A 404 3.92 -10.26 -17.69
N GLN A 405 4.24 -10.27 -16.39
CA GLN A 405 5.53 -9.76 -15.88
C GLN A 405 6.73 -10.56 -16.39
N ILE A 406 6.62 -11.90 -16.42
CA ILE A 406 7.64 -12.78 -16.99
C ILE A 406 7.91 -12.39 -18.46
N ASN A 407 6.85 -12.24 -19.25
CA ASN A 407 6.96 -11.85 -20.66
C ASN A 407 7.55 -10.45 -20.82
N TRP A 408 7.19 -9.50 -19.96
CA TRP A 408 7.75 -8.15 -19.97
C TRP A 408 9.26 -8.18 -19.66
N LYS A 409 9.68 -8.85 -18.58
CA LYS A 409 11.10 -8.99 -18.21
C LYS A 409 11.91 -9.70 -19.30
N LYS A 410 11.33 -10.74 -19.92
CA LYS A 410 11.93 -11.40 -21.08
C LYS A 410 12.15 -10.40 -22.22
N GLY A 411 11.17 -9.55 -22.52
CA GLY A 411 11.28 -8.52 -23.54
C GLY A 411 12.37 -7.49 -23.23
N GLU A 412 12.50 -7.04 -21.98
CA GLU A 412 13.57 -6.12 -21.56
C GLU A 412 14.96 -6.73 -21.83
N LYS A 413 15.16 -7.98 -21.40
CA LYS A 413 16.42 -8.71 -21.61
C LYS A 413 16.74 -8.91 -23.10
N LEU A 414 15.73 -9.21 -23.92
CA LEU A 414 15.90 -9.34 -25.37
C LEU A 414 16.25 -8.00 -26.04
N LEU A 415 15.68 -6.90 -25.55
CA LEU A 415 15.96 -5.57 -26.07
C LEU A 415 17.38 -5.11 -25.72
N GLU A 416 17.85 -5.44 -24.52
CA GLU A 416 19.22 -5.21 -24.06
C GLU A 416 20.23 -6.06 -24.83
N SER A 417 19.90 -7.31 -25.16
CA SER A 417 20.76 -8.20 -25.94
C SER A 417 20.72 -7.96 -27.45
N GLY A 418 20.06 -6.91 -27.93
CA GLY A 418 20.03 -6.55 -29.34
C GLY A 418 19.05 -7.35 -30.21
N HIS A 419 18.04 -7.98 -29.62
CA HIS A 419 17.01 -8.76 -30.32
C HIS A 419 15.64 -8.03 -30.32
N PRO A 420 15.50 -6.88 -31.01
CA PRO A 420 14.34 -5.99 -30.87
C PRO A 420 13.03 -6.58 -31.42
N ARG A 421 13.07 -7.46 -32.43
CA ARG A 421 11.86 -8.12 -32.97
C ARG A 421 11.24 -9.09 -31.95
N GLU A 422 12.08 -9.91 -31.33
CA GLU A 422 11.65 -10.85 -30.28
C GLU A 422 11.22 -10.12 -29.00
N ALA A 423 11.91 -9.03 -28.66
CA ALA A 423 11.52 -8.17 -27.55
C ALA A 423 10.10 -7.61 -27.75
N ALA A 424 9.79 -7.10 -28.94
CA ALA A 424 8.46 -6.60 -29.27
C ALA A 424 7.39 -7.70 -29.10
N ALA A 425 7.65 -8.91 -29.60
CA ALA A 425 6.72 -10.04 -29.46
C ALA A 425 6.51 -10.45 -27.98
N ALA A 426 7.55 -10.40 -27.15
CA ALA A 426 7.43 -10.67 -25.72
C ALA A 426 6.61 -9.59 -25.00
N PHE A 427 6.84 -8.31 -25.30
CA PHE A 427 6.02 -7.22 -24.73
C PHE A 427 4.56 -7.28 -25.19
N GLU A 428 4.31 -7.63 -26.46
CA GLU A 428 2.95 -7.80 -26.99
C GLU A 428 2.18 -8.94 -26.32
N LYS A 429 2.87 -9.99 -25.85
CA LYS A 429 2.25 -11.04 -25.01
C LYS A 429 1.89 -10.53 -23.61
N ALA A 430 2.65 -9.57 -23.08
CA ALA A 430 2.37 -8.99 -21.76
C ALA A 430 1.22 -7.96 -21.81
N ALA A 431 1.10 -7.21 -22.90
CA ALA A 431 0.18 -6.08 -23.04
C ALA A 431 -1.32 -6.36 -22.76
N PRO A 432 -1.92 -7.50 -23.15
CA PRO A 432 -3.34 -7.77 -22.89
C PRO A 432 -3.71 -7.82 -21.41
N VAL A 433 -2.77 -8.19 -20.54
CA VAL A 433 -2.99 -8.30 -19.09
C VAL A 433 -2.76 -6.95 -18.38
N ILE A 434 -1.88 -6.10 -18.93
CA ILE A 434 -1.56 -4.76 -18.41
C ILE A 434 -1.84 -3.64 -19.44
N PRO A 435 -3.04 -3.57 -20.04
CA PRO A 435 -3.29 -2.77 -21.25
C PRO A 435 -3.25 -1.25 -21.02
N SER A 436 -3.17 -0.81 -19.77
CA SER A 436 -3.07 0.59 -19.36
C SER A 436 -1.70 0.98 -18.82
N ASP A 437 -0.75 0.04 -18.67
CA ASP A 437 0.60 0.40 -18.25
C ASP A 437 1.28 1.09 -19.42
N TYR A 438 1.47 2.40 -19.37
CA TYR A 438 2.11 3.13 -20.45
C TYR A 438 3.50 2.56 -20.79
N ARG A 439 4.20 1.96 -19.81
CA ARG A 439 5.57 1.47 -19.97
C ARG A 439 5.64 0.27 -20.90
N ILE A 440 4.65 -0.64 -20.85
CA ILE A 440 4.63 -1.76 -21.81
C ILE A 440 4.50 -1.22 -23.24
N TRP A 441 3.69 -0.19 -23.45
CA TRP A 441 3.52 0.44 -24.77
C TRP A 441 4.73 1.25 -25.20
N LEU A 442 5.41 1.91 -24.25
CA LEU A 442 6.70 2.56 -24.47
C LEU A 442 7.74 1.55 -24.94
N ASP A 443 7.84 0.40 -24.27
CA ASP A 443 8.81 -0.64 -24.58
C ASP A 443 8.48 -1.37 -25.89
N ILE A 444 7.20 -1.63 -26.18
CA ILE A 444 6.75 -2.10 -27.52
C ILE A 444 7.19 -1.08 -28.58
N GLY A 445 6.95 0.21 -28.35
CA GLY A 445 7.32 1.27 -29.29
C GLY A 445 8.83 1.35 -29.53
N ARG A 446 9.63 1.23 -28.47
CA ARG A 446 11.11 1.20 -28.54
C ARG A 446 11.62 -0.03 -29.29
N ALA A 447 11.09 -1.20 -28.99
CA ALA A 447 11.45 -2.45 -29.65
C ALA A 447 11.08 -2.44 -31.14
N LYS A 448 9.88 -1.96 -31.49
CA LYS A 448 9.46 -1.80 -32.88
C LYS A 448 10.30 -0.75 -33.62
N TYR A 449 10.67 0.35 -32.97
CA TYR A 449 11.56 1.34 -33.56
C TYR A 449 12.93 0.74 -33.88
N ARG A 450 13.56 0.08 -32.89
CA ARG A 450 14.88 -0.56 -33.05
C ARG A 450 14.89 -1.72 -34.05
N SER A 451 13.74 -2.33 -34.34
CA SER A 451 13.62 -3.37 -35.37
C SER A 451 13.29 -2.83 -36.77
N GLY A 452 13.20 -1.51 -36.95
CA GLY A 452 12.86 -0.85 -38.21
C GLY A 452 11.36 -0.80 -38.51
N ASN A 453 10.50 -1.32 -37.63
CA ASN A 453 9.04 -1.26 -37.78
C ASN A 453 8.51 0.09 -37.28
N ILE A 454 8.71 1.13 -38.09
CA ILE A 454 8.34 2.51 -37.73
C ILE A 454 6.82 2.66 -37.57
N GLY A 455 6.00 2.08 -38.45
CA GLY A 455 4.53 2.17 -38.36
C GLY A 455 3.98 1.53 -37.08
N GLY A 456 4.50 0.36 -36.71
CA GLY A 456 4.15 -0.30 -35.46
C GLY A 456 4.67 0.43 -34.23
N SER A 457 5.85 1.06 -34.30
CA SER A 457 6.38 1.92 -33.24
C SER A 457 5.48 3.12 -32.96
N LEU A 458 5.10 3.86 -34.00
CA LEU A 458 4.20 5.01 -33.89
C LEU A 458 2.84 4.61 -33.30
N SER A 459 2.31 3.46 -33.68
CA SER A 459 1.05 2.93 -33.13
C SER A 459 1.17 2.67 -31.62
N ALA A 460 2.25 2.02 -31.18
CA ALA A 460 2.50 1.74 -29.78
C ALA A 460 2.76 3.02 -28.97
N TYR A 461 3.53 3.98 -29.51
CA TYR A 461 3.75 5.25 -28.83
C TYR A 461 2.49 6.13 -28.77
N ARG A 462 1.60 6.09 -29.76
CA ARG A 462 0.29 6.75 -29.66
C ARG A 462 -0.55 6.14 -28.53
N ARG A 463 -0.52 4.82 -28.37
CA ARG A 463 -1.17 4.15 -27.23
C ARG A 463 -0.53 4.55 -25.90
N CYS A 464 0.81 4.60 -25.84
CA CYS A 464 1.55 5.09 -24.69
C CYS A 464 1.15 6.53 -24.31
N LEU A 465 1.09 7.44 -25.30
CA LEU A 465 0.68 8.84 -25.13
C LEU A 465 -0.74 8.98 -24.60
N SER A 466 -1.66 8.09 -25.00
CA SER A 466 -3.03 8.08 -24.49
C SER A 466 -3.13 7.68 -23.01
N LEU A 467 -2.10 7.04 -22.47
CA LEU A 467 -2.05 6.53 -21.09
C LEU A 467 -1.19 7.41 -20.17
N TYR A 468 -0.07 7.91 -20.68
CA TYR A 468 0.85 8.79 -19.96
C TYR A 468 1.40 9.84 -20.92
N TYR A 469 1.28 11.10 -20.54
CA TYR A 469 1.87 12.21 -21.26
C TYR A 469 3.05 12.72 -20.46
N ASP A 470 4.28 12.50 -20.90
CA ASP A 470 5.46 12.99 -20.20
C ASP A 470 6.64 13.24 -21.15
N LEU A 471 7.68 13.86 -20.61
CA LEU A 471 8.88 14.31 -21.32
C LEU A 471 9.53 13.15 -22.12
N ASP A 472 9.75 12.00 -21.48
CA ASP A 472 10.35 10.83 -22.14
C ASP A 472 9.53 10.33 -23.34
N ILE A 473 8.20 10.43 -23.26
CA ILE A 473 7.31 9.97 -24.33
C ILE A 473 7.33 10.94 -25.50
N CYS A 474 7.29 12.25 -25.21
CA CYS A 474 7.38 13.29 -26.24
C CYS A 474 8.70 13.19 -27.02
N TYR A 475 9.81 12.94 -26.33
CA TYR A 475 11.11 12.72 -26.96
C TYR A 475 11.14 11.46 -27.84
N ASN A 476 10.64 10.32 -27.35
CA ASN A 476 10.62 9.08 -28.13
C ASN A 476 9.69 9.19 -29.35
N LEU A 477 8.57 9.91 -29.23
CA LEU A 477 7.67 10.20 -30.35
C LEU A 477 8.32 11.12 -31.40
N SER A 478 9.04 12.17 -30.99
CA SER A 478 9.68 13.09 -31.94
C SER A 478 10.69 12.36 -32.82
N ILE A 479 11.51 11.49 -32.21
CA ILE A 479 12.46 10.63 -32.94
C ILE A 479 11.74 9.69 -33.89
N ALA A 480 10.68 9.01 -33.43
CA ALA A 480 9.95 8.05 -34.24
C ALA A 480 9.23 8.68 -35.43
N PHE A 481 8.63 9.87 -35.26
CA PHE A 481 8.00 10.60 -36.35
C PHE A 481 9.01 11.11 -37.37
N LYS A 482 10.18 11.57 -36.91
CA LYS A 482 11.28 11.97 -37.79
C LYS A 482 11.77 10.78 -38.64
N ALA A 483 11.97 9.62 -38.03
CA ALA A 483 12.34 8.40 -38.76
C ALA A 483 11.24 7.91 -39.74
N GLY A 484 9.97 8.25 -39.46
CA GLY A 484 8.84 7.98 -40.34
C GLY A 484 8.57 9.04 -41.41
N GLY A 485 9.44 10.05 -41.55
CA GLY A 485 9.31 11.12 -42.55
C GLY A 485 8.19 12.14 -42.26
N ASN A 486 7.67 12.22 -41.03
CA ASN A 486 6.67 13.20 -40.63
C ASN A 486 7.30 14.29 -39.76
N ASP A 487 7.99 15.22 -40.41
CA ASP A 487 8.72 16.30 -39.74
C ASP A 487 7.81 17.25 -38.95
N ILE A 488 6.58 17.48 -39.42
CA ILE A 488 5.60 18.32 -38.74
C ILE A 488 5.29 17.77 -37.33
N MET A 489 4.98 16.47 -37.25
CA MET A 489 4.69 15.85 -35.95
C MET A 489 5.95 15.69 -35.10
N ALA A 490 7.10 15.44 -35.72
CA ALA A 490 8.37 15.38 -35.01
C ALA A 490 8.69 16.71 -34.32
N GLU A 491 8.56 17.83 -35.05
CA GLU A 491 8.77 19.18 -34.52
C GLU A 491 7.76 19.52 -33.44
N LYS A 492 6.48 19.18 -33.63
CA LYS A 492 5.44 19.37 -32.61
C LYS A 492 5.82 18.68 -31.29
N PHE A 493 6.16 17.39 -31.33
CA PHE A 493 6.50 16.65 -30.11
C PHE A 493 7.84 17.08 -29.50
N MET A 494 8.77 17.57 -30.32
CA MET A 494 10.00 18.18 -29.80
C MET A 494 9.71 19.52 -29.09
N LYS A 495 8.81 20.35 -29.62
CA LYS A 495 8.33 21.56 -28.93
C LYS A 495 7.61 21.21 -27.62
N ASP A 496 6.80 20.15 -27.62
CA ASP A 496 6.14 19.67 -26.40
C ASP A 496 7.16 19.15 -25.36
N PHE A 497 8.22 18.44 -25.80
CA PHE A 497 9.33 18.03 -24.96
C PHE A 497 10.05 19.24 -24.33
N GLU A 498 10.42 20.24 -25.13
CA GLU A 498 11.07 21.46 -24.62
C GLU A 498 10.13 22.27 -23.73
N ARG A 499 8.84 22.35 -24.04
CA ARG A 499 7.83 23.00 -23.18
C ARG A 499 7.69 22.29 -21.84
N LEU A 500 7.72 20.95 -21.84
CA LEU A 500 7.69 20.15 -20.63
C LEU A 500 8.98 20.28 -19.81
N LYS A 501 10.10 20.63 -20.44
CA LYS A 501 11.42 20.80 -19.80
C LYS A 501 11.67 22.22 -19.28
N ALA A 502 11.22 23.25 -20.01
CA ALA A 502 11.61 24.65 -19.82
C ALA A 502 10.79 25.42 -18.77
N ARG A 503 9.71 24.83 -18.28
CA ARG A 503 8.94 25.33 -17.13
C ARG A 503 8.98 24.29 -16.08
#